data_AF-A0AAI8TYW5-F1
#
_entry.id   AF-A0AAI8TYW5-F1
#
_cell.length_a   1.000
_cell.length_b   1.000
_cell.length_c   1.000
_cell.angle_alpha   90.00
_cell.angle_beta   90.00
_cell.angle_gamma   90.00
#
_symmetry.space_group_name_H-M   'P 1'
#
loop_
_entity.id
_entity.type
_entity.pdbx_description
1 polymer ?
#
loop_
_entity_poly.entity_id
_entity_poly.type
_entity_poly.pdbx_seq_one_letter_code
_entity_poly.pdbx_strand_id
1 'polypeptide(L)'
;MNQADATLFTRAFAAGALLHPGDDKTPSRSLPIPGFRAAGMSDEQAEEMIGQAAKLWGEALAHYIHTNGKTIIETAELQQLRQDAADAPDGVRVIRIHQSNLNGPVVLELTIDKSNDAAIPDTVLRALQKAAN
;
A
#
# COMPACT_ATOMS: atom_id res chain seq x y z
N MET A 1 1.50 7.10 18.02
CA MET A 1 2.75 6.77 17.29
C MET A 1 3.00 5.28 17.41
N ASN A 2 3.41 4.61 16.33
CA ASN A 2 3.66 3.18 16.32
C ASN A 2 4.99 2.86 17.03
N GLN A 3 4.96 1.98 18.03
CA GLN A 3 6.14 1.61 18.82
C GLN A 3 7.26 0.96 17.97
N ALA A 4 6.88 0.26 16.89
CA ALA A 4 7.84 -0.34 15.98
C ALA A 4 8.64 0.73 15.20
N ASP A 5 7.98 1.83 14.82
CA ASP A 5 8.64 2.94 14.11
C ASP A 5 9.60 3.67 15.05
N ALA A 6 9.16 3.95 16.28
CA ALA A 6 10.02 4.54 17.30
C ALA A 6 11.27 3.68 17.56
N THR A 7 11.10 2.36 17.69
CA THR A 7 12.22 1.42 17.88
C THR A 7 13.18 1.43 16.70
N LEU A 8 12.67 1.50 15.47
CA LEU A 8 13.49 1.58 14.27
C LEU A 8 14.38 2.84 14.27
N PHE A 9 13.80 3.99 14.60
CA PHE A 9 14.55 5.25 14.68
C PHE A 9 15.55 5.26 15.83
N THR A 10 15.20 4.73 17.01
CA THR A 10 16.16 4.60 18.12
C THR A 10 17.40 3.81 17.72
N ARG A 11 17.25 2.73 16.94
CA ARG A 11 18.40 1.96 16.42
C ARG A 11 19.26 2.79 15.47
N ALA A 12 18.64 3.57 14.57
CA ALA A 12 19.34 4.49 13.69
C ALA A 12 20.18 5.51 14.47
N PHE A 13 19.60 6.15 15.49
CA PHE A 13 20.32 7.12 16.31
C PHE A 13 21.39 6.48 17.21
N ALA A 14 21.16 5.27 17.72
CA ALA A 14 22.15 4.55 18.52
C ALA A 14 23.41 4.16 17.71
N ALA A 15 23.27 3.98 16.39
CA ALA A 15 24.39 3.66 15.51
C ALA A 15 25.37 4.84 15.31
N GLY A 16 24.98 6.07 15.69
CA GLY A 16 25.84 7.26 15.58
C GLY A 16 26.02 7.81 14.16
N ALA A 17 25.59 7.08 13.14
CA ALA A 17 25.64 7.46 11.74
C ALA A 17 24.61 6.69 10.90
N LEU A 18 24.20 7.27 9.77
CA LEU A 18 23.36 6.62 8.77
C LEU A 18 24.11 6.42 7.46
N LEU A 19 23.79 5.34 6.74
CA LEU A 19 24.30 5.13 5.39
C LEU A 19 23.45 5.94 4.40
N HIS A 20 24.08 6.91 3.73
CA HIS A 20 23.52 7.54 2.55
C HIS A 20 23.72 6.61 1.34
N PRO A 21 22.68 6.36 0.53
CA PRO A 21 22.79 5.46 -0.62
C PRO A 21 23.74 5.95 -1.71
N GLY A 22 24.03 7.25 -1.73
CA GLY A 22 24.75 7.90 -2.81
C GLY A 22 23.78 8.50 -3.82
N ASP A 23 24.33 9.13 -4.84
CA ASP A 23 23.62 9.70 -5.98
C ASP A 23 24.45 9.51 -7.26
N ASP A 24 24.01 10.06 -8.38
CA ASP A 24 24.70 9.96 -9.67
C ASP A 24 26.14 10.49 -9.66
N LYS A 25 26.51 11.30 -8.66
CA LYS A 25 27.80 11.99 -8.58
C LYS A 25 28.65 11.50 -7.42
N THR A 26 28.05 10.90 -6.41
CA THR A 26 28.71 10.59 -5.14
C THR A 26 28.36 9.18 -4.67
N PRO A 27 29.38 8.38 -4.29
CA PRO A 27 29.13 7.02 -3.83
C PRO A 27 28.43 7.01 -2.47
N SER A 28 27.91 5.83 -2.10
CA SER A 28 27.35 5.57 -0.78
C SER A 28 28.37 5.91 0.32
N ARG A 29 27.91 6.59 1.37
CA ARG A 29 28.78 7.06 2.45
C ARG A 29 28.05 7.13 3.78
N SER A 30 28.79 6.96 4.87
CA SER A 30 28.24 7.15 6.21
C SER A 30 28.15 8.64 6.52
N LEU A 31 26.99 9.10 6.97
CA LEU A 31 26.74 10.44 7.47
C LEU A 31 26.68 10.39 9.00
N PRO A 32 27.48 11.19 9.74
CA PRO A 32 27.42 11.27 11.19
C PRO A 32 26.22 12.10 11.67
N ILE A 33 25.64 11.74 12.82
CA ILE A 33 24.43 12.41 13.35
C ILE A 33 24.61 13.93 13.34
N PRO A 34 23.67 14.68 12.74
CA PRO A 34 23.87 16.09 12.54
C PRO A 34 23.53 16.85 13.82
N GLY A 35 24.34 17.86 14.13
CA GLY A 35 24.07 18.81 15.21
C GLY A 35 23.29 20.03 14.74
N PHE A 36 22.15 19.84 14.06
CA PHE A 36 21.38 20.96 13.51
C PHE A 36 20.89 21.91 14.61
N ARG A 37 21.17 23.20 14.44
CA ARG A 37 20.76 24.27 15.35
C ARG A 37 20.27 25.46 14.54
N ALA A 38 18.95 25.55 14.33
CA ALA A 38 18.32 26.65 13.61
C ALA A 38 17.70 27.72 14.54
N ALA A 39 17.71 27.49 15.86
CA ALA A 39 17.07 28.41 16.80
C ALA A 39 17.72 29.81 16.75
N GLY A 40 16.89 30.82 16.47
CA GLY A 40 17.33 32.21 16.33
C GLY A 40 17.79 32.62 14.92
N MET A 41 17.73 31.72 13.93
CA MET A 41 17.98 32.02 12.51
C MET A 41 16.68 32.41 11.80
N SER A 42 16.76 33.25 10.76
CA SER A 42 15.66 33.35 9.77
C SER A 42 15.57 32.07 8.93
N ASP A 43 14.45 31.86 8.24
CA ASP A 43 14.28 30.70 7.36
C ASP A 43 15.34 30.65 6.24
N GLU A 44 15.68 31.81 5.66
CA GLU A 44 16.74 31.86 4.63
C GLU A 44 18.11 31.48 5.21
N GLN A 45 18.42 31.96 6.42
CA GLN A 45 19.66 31.62 7.09
C GLN A 45 19.71 30.13 7.48
N ALA A 46 18.60 29.57 7.94
CA ALA A 46 18.51 28.16 8.26
C ALA A 46 18.70 27.30 7.00
N GLU A 47 18.10 27.67 5.88
CA GLU A 47 18.26 26.95 4.61
C GLU A 47 19.71 27.03 4.09
N GLU A 48 20.33 28.21 4.12
CA GLU A 48 21.72 28.38 3.69
C GLU A 48 22.70 27.59 4.57
N MET A 49 22.50 27.57 5.88
CA MET A 49 23.42 26.94 6.82
C MET A 49 23.18 25.44 7.04
N ILE A 50 21.93 24.97 6.94
CA ILE A 50 21.54 23.62 7.33
C ILE A 50 20.89 22.85 6.18
N GLY A 51 20.24 23.52 5.21
CA GLY A 51 19.37 22.90 4.20
C GLY A 51 20.03 21.74 3.45
N GLN A 52 21.26 21.92 2.94
CA GLN A 52 21.96 20.86 2.22
C GLN A 52 22.28 19.65 3.11
N ALA A 53 22.74 19.90 4.34
CA ALA A 53 23.05 18.83 5.28
C ALA A 53 21.78 18.10 5.76
N ALA A 54 20.69 18.84 5.98
CA ALA A 54 19.38 18.30 6.32
C ALA A 54 18.80 17.46 5.19
N LYS A 55 18.95 17.90 3.94
CA LYS A 55 18.55 17.13 2.76
C LYS A 55 19.28 15.79 2.68
N LEU A 56 20.61 15.79 2.77
CA LEU A 56 21.40 14.55 2.75
C LEU A 56 21.00 13.60 3.90
N TRP A 57 20.73 14.16 5.08
CA TRP A 57 20.25 13.38 6.22
C TRP A 57 18.85 12.80 5.99
N GLY A 58 17.95 13.57 5.37
CA GLY A 58 16.62 13.11 4.97
C GLY A 58 16.69 11.96 3.98
N GLU A 59 17.57 12.05 2.97
CA GLU A 59 17.81 11.00 1.98
C GLU A 59 18.35 9.71 2.62
N ALA A 60 19.31 9.82 3.54
CA ALA A 60 19.83 8.68 4.30
C ALA A 60 18.76 8.05 5.21
N LEU A 61 17.90 8.86 5.83
CA LEU A 61 16.81 8.37 6.68
C LEU A 61 15.74 7.64 5.87
N ALA A 62 15.35 8.18 4.71
CA ALA A 62 14.43 7.53 3.79
C ALA A 62 15.00 6.17 3.33
N HIS A 63 16.28 6.14 2.94
CA HIS A 63 16.95 4.90 2.58
C HIS A 63 16.98 3.88 3.74
N TYR A 64 17.23 4.34 4.97
CA TYR A 64 17.19 3.49 6.15
C TYR A 64 15.79 2.89 6.41
N ILE A 65 14.73 3.66 6.20
CA ILE A 65 13.34 3.16 6.30
C ILE A 65 13.10 2.05 5.25
N HIS A 66 13.48 2.30 4.00
CA HIS A 66 13.29 1.35 2.90
C HIS A 66 14.07 0.04 3.08
N THR A 67 15.33 0.12 3.50
CA THR A 67 16.17 -1.06 3.76
C THR A 67 15.67 -1.89 4.94
N ASN A 68 14.85 -1.32 5.82
CA ASN A 68 14.22 -2.02 6.95
C ASN A 68 12.77 -2.48 6.64
N GLY A 69 12.43 -2.65 5.37
CA GLY A 69 11.17 -3.25 4.94
C GLY A 69 9.94 -2.36 5.15
N LYS A 70 10.15 -1.04 5.30
CA LYS A 70 9.08 -0.05 5.38
C LYS A 70 9.08 0.84 4.14
N THR A 71 7.99 1.52 3.90
CA THR A 71 7.90 2.54 2.85
C THR A 71 7.28 3.81 3.41
N ILE A 72 7.59 4.94 2.77
CA ILE A 72 6.95 6.22 3.02
C ILE A 72 5.93 6.38 1.89
N ILE A 73 4.68 6.60 2.24
CA ILE A 73 3.57 6.78 1.32
C ILE A 73 2.76 7.97 1.80
N GLU A 74 2.20 8.74 0.86
CA GLU A 74 1.30 9.83 1.23
C GLU A 74 0.04 9.28 1.91
N THR A 75 -0.48 10.00 2.90
CA THR A 75 -1.68 9.56 3.62
C THR A 75 -2.87 9.41 2.68
N ALA A 76 -3.01 10.31 1.70
CA ALA A 76 -4.08 10.25 0.69
C ALA A 76 -3.95 9.00 -0.19
N GLU A 77 -2.75 8.71 -0.67
CA GLU A 77 -2.46 7.50 -1.46
C GLU A 77 -2.72 6.22 -0.64
N LEU A 78 -2.30 6.18 0.63
CA LEU A 78 -2.60 5.05 1.52
C LEU A 78 -4.10 4.85 1.73
N GLN A 79 -4.88 5.94 1.86
CA GLN A 79 -6.33 5.88 1.97
C GLN A 79 -6.96 5.36 0.67
N GLN A 80 -6.47 5.83 -0.47
CA GLN A 80 -6.91 5.36 -1.77
C GLN A 80 -6.63 3.86 -1.95
N LEU A 81 -5.42 3.38 -1.66
CA LEU A 81 -5.09 1.96 -1.74
C LEU A 81 -5.98 1.09 -0.83
N ARG A 82 -6.36 1.61 0.34
CA ARG A 82 -7.31 0.93 1.23
C ARG A 82 -8.72 0.89 0.65
N GLN A 83 -9.13 1.98 0.01
CA GLN A 83 -10.43 2.07 -0.65
C GLN A 83 -10.48 1.14 -1.87
N ASP A 84 -9.48 1.19 -2.73
CA ASP A 84 -9.33 0.33 -3.91
C ASP A 84 -9.29 -1.15 -3.49
N ALA A 85 -8.62 -1.49 -2.39
CA ALA A 85 -8.64 -2.85 -1.85
C ALA A 85 -10.01 -3.25 -1.27
N ALA A 86 -10.75 -2.31 -0.66
CA ALA A 86 -12.11 -2.56 -0.19
C ALA A 86 -13.11 -2.75 -1.34
N ASP A 87 -12.93 -1.99 -2.42
CA ASP A 87 -13.76 -2.00 -3.62
C ASP A 87 -13.34 -3.08 -4.63
N ALA A 88 -12.13 -3.64 -4.46
CA ALA A 88 -11.66 -4.74 -5.28
C ALA A 88 -12.68 -5.90 -5.26
N PRO A 89 -13.06 -6.43 -6.43
CA PRO A 89 -13.93 -7.58 -6.52
C PRO A 89 -13.18 -8.83 -6.04
N ASP A 90 -13.26 -9.10 -4.74
CA ASP A 90 -12.78 -10.34 -4.16
C ASP A 90 -13.68 -11.49 -4.62
N GLY A 91 -13.20 -12.23 -5.61
CA GLY A 91 -13.73 -13.51 -6.05
C GLY A 91 -15.20 -13.49 -6.46
N VAL A 92 -15.50 -12.95 -7.64
CA VAL A 92 -16.77 -13.24 -8.31
C VAL A 92 -16.86 -14.75 -8.53
N ARG A 93 -17.76 -15.43 -7.82
CA ARG A 93 -18.03 -16.84 -8.04
C ARG A 93 -19.16 -16.96 -9.05
N VAL A 94 -18.85 -17.50 -10.22
CA VAL A 94 -19.85 -17.83 -11.23
C VAL A 94 -20.26 -19.29 -11.04
N ILE A 95 -21.50 -19.53 -10.58
CA ILE A 95 -22.07 -20.88 -10.54
C ILE A 95 -22.82 -21.12 -11.85
N ARG A 96 -22.36 -22.11 -12.62
CA ARG A 96 -23.05 -22.58 -13.84
C ARG A 96 -23.77 -23.89 -13.55
N ILE A 97 -25.07 -23.92 -13.78
CA ILE A 97 -25.92 -25.09 -13.58
C ILE A 97 -26.27 -25.68 -14.94
N HIS A 98 -26.06 -26.99 -15.09
CA HIS A 98 -26.35 -27.75 -16.29
C HIS A 98 -27.47 -28.76 -16.02
N GLN A 99 -28.28 -29.09 -17.03
CA GLN A 99 -29.48 -29.92 -16.85
C GLN A 99 -29.19 -31.39 -16.50
N SER A 100 -28.04 -31.94 -16.92
CA SER A 100 -27.76 -33.38 -16.74
C SER A 100 -26.28 -33.76 -16.72
N ASN A 101 -25.41 -32.98 -17.37
CA ASN A 101 -23.96 -33.15 -17.31
C ASN A 101 -23.25 -31.82 -17.59
N LEU A 102 -21.99 -31.70 -17.16
CA LEU A 102 -21.21 -30.45 -17.25
C LEU A 102 -20.83 -30.05 -18.69
N ASN A 103 -20.99 -30.94 -19.67
CA ASN A 103 -20.67 -30.68 -21.07
C ASN A 103 -21.89 -30.24 -21.89
N GLY A 104 -23.09 -30.26 -21.30
CA GLY A 104 -24.33 -29.80 -21.91
C GLY A 104 -24.50 -28.27 -21.82
N PRO A 105 -25.55 -27.71 -22.42
CA PRO A 105 -25.83 -26.28 -22.33
C PRO A 105 -26.04 -25.84 -20.87
N VAL A 106 -25.54 -24.65 -20.55
CA VAL A 106 -25.80 -23.99 -19.26
C VAL A 106 -27.26 -23.56 -19.23
N VAL A 107 -27.96 -23.97 -18.17
CA VAL A 107 -29.39 -23.66 -17.98
C VAL A 107 -29.56 -22.43 -17.08
N LEU A 108 -28.61 -22.20 -16.18
CA LEU A 108 -28.57 -21.04 -15.30
C LEU A 108 -27.13 -20.67 -14.97
N GLU A 109 -26.81 -19.38 -15.14
CA GLU A 109 -25.57 -18.78 -14.65
C GLU A 109 -25.91 -17.82 -13.51
N LEU A 110 -25.34 -18.06 -12.34
CA LEU A 110 -25.51 -17.22 -11.16
C LEU A 110 -24.17 -16.56 -10.84
N THR A 111 -24.16 -15.24 -10.85
CA THR A 111 -23.03 -14.44 -10.39
C THR A 111 -23.24 -14.13 -8.92
N ILE A 112 -22.35 -14.64 -8.06
CA ILE A 112 -22.35 -14.35 -6.62
C ILE A 112 -21.24 -13.32 -6.36
N ASP A 113 -21.63 -12.16 -5.84
CA ASP A 113 -20.73 -11.09 -5.41
C ASP A 113 -20.52 -11.14 -3.88
N LYS A 114 -20.15 -10.02 -3.23
CA LYS A 114 -19.94 -9.96 -1.77
C LYS A 114 -21.23 -10.12 -0.95
N SER A 115 -22.40 -10.15 -1.59
CA SER A 115 -23.69 -10.35 -0.95
C SER A 115 -23.96 -11.83 -0.67
N ASN A 116 -24.61 -12.12 0.46
CA ASN A 116 -25.17 -13.46 0.72
C ASN A 116 -26.46 -13.71 -0.08
N ASP A 117 -26.97 -12.69 -0.77
CA ASP A 117 -28.21 -12.71 -1.52
C ASP A 117 -27.94 -12.61 -3.03
N ALA A 118 -28.53 -13.52 -3.81
CA ALA A 118 -28.48 -13.48 -5.27
C ALA A 118 -29.91 -13.42 -5.84
N ALA A 119 -30.17 -12.42 -6.68
CA ALA A 119 -31.47 -12.25 -7.34
C ALA A 119 -31.53 -13.10 -8.62
N ILE A 120 -32.53 -13.99 -8.70
CA ILE A 120 -32.81 -14.76 -9.91
C ILE A 120 -34.04 -14.14 -10.59
N PRO A 121 -33.95 -13.70 -11.86
CA PRO A 121 -35.11 -13.17 -12.56
C PRO A 121 -36.24 -14.21 -12.68
N ASP A 122 -37.49 -13.78 -12.48
CA ASP A 122 -38.68 -14.63 -12.59
C ASP A 122 -38.79 -15.41 -13.91
N THR A 123 -38.28 -14.84 -14.99
CA THR A 123 -38.26 -15.47 -16.32
C THR A 123 -37.43 -16.75 -16.33
N VAL A 124 -36.31 -16.76 -15.61
CA VAL A 124 -35.43 -17.91 -15.43
C VAL A 124 -36.10 -18.97 -14.56
N LEU A 125 -36.72 -18.57 -13.45
CA LEU A 125 -37.44 -19.49 -12.55
C LEU A 125 -38.56 -20.22 -13.28
N ARG A 126 -39.30 -19.52 -14.15
CA ARG A 126 -40.36 -20.13 -14.99
C ARG A 126 -39.79 -21.08 -16.05
N ALA A 127 -38.62 -20.78 -16.62
CA ALA A 127 -37.97 -21.66 -17.57
C ALA A 127 -37.52 -22.97 -16.91
N LEU A 128 -36.97 -22.89 -15.69
CA LEU A 128 -36.59 -24.07 -14.89
C LEU A 128 -37.81 -24.94 -14.51
N GLN A 129 -38.93 -24.33 -14.11
CA GLN A 129 -40.16 -25.08 -13.81
C GLN A 129 -40.70 -25.85 -15.03
N LYS A 130 -40.58 -25.30 -16.24
CA LYS A 130 -40.99 -25.99 -17.47
C LYS A 130 -40.06 -27.13 -17.87
N ALA A 131 -38.79 -27.06 -17.50
CA ALA A 131 -37.81 -28.10 -17.81
C ALA A 131 -37.83 -29.28 -16.82
N ALA A 132 -38.50 -29.13 -15.67
CA ALA A 132 -38.63 -30.15 -14.63
C ALA A 132 -39.92 -31.00 -14.72
N ASN A 133 -40.87 -30.59 -15.56
CA ASN A 133 -42.09 -31.35 -15.91
C ASN A 133 -41.92 -32.06 -17.25
#